data_AF-A0A8T4FQX3-F1
#
_entry.id   AF-A0A8T4FQX3-F1
#
_cell.length_a   1.000
_cell.length_b   1.000
_cell.length_c   1.000
_cell.angle_alpha   90.00
_cell.angle_beta   90.00
_cell.angle_gamma   90.00
#
_symmetry.space_group_name_H-M   'P 1'
#
loop_
_entity.id
_entity.type
_entity.pdbx_description
1 polymer ?
#
loop_
_entity_poly.entity_id
_entity_poly.type
_entity_poly.pdbx_seq_one_letter_code
_entity_poly.pdbx_strand_id
1 'polypeptide(L)'
;MNAMRELRVEKVVVNIGVGEAGERLVKAEKVLEMVTGQKPVETISKTVNRDLGIRVGMPLGCKVTLRGETAEDFVKRALSIRERRVPVYSFDKEGNMSFGI
;
A
#
# COMPACT_ATOMS: atom_id res chain seq x y z
N MET A 1 22.84 3.14 -24.99
CA MET A 1 21.64 3.22 -24.11
C MET A 1 22.07 3.97 -22.86
N ASN A 2 21.38 5.04 -22.46
CA ASN A 2 21.83 5.89 -21.34
C ASN A 2 21.49 5.23 -20.00
N ALA A 3 22.50 4.95 -19.16
CA ALA A 3 22.32 4.33 -17.84
C ALA A 3 21.35 5.13 -16.94
N MET A 4 21.32 6.46 -17.06
CA MET A 4 20.40 7.31 -16.28
C MET A 4 18.92 7.20 -16.69
N ARG A 5 18.60 6.55 -17.83
CA ARG A 5 17.23 6.33 -18.29
C ARG A 5 16.71 4.93 -17.95
N GLU A 6 17.45 4.16 -17.17
CA GLU A 6 17.03 2.83 -16.75
C GLU A 6 15.82 2.90 -15.82
N LEU A 7 14.85 2.02 -16.05
CA LEU A 7 13.64 1.93 -15.25
C LEU A 7 13.96 1.24 -13.93
N ARG A 8 13.51 1.85 -12.84
CA ARG A 8 13.69 1.32 -11.48
C ARG A 8 12.42 1.51 -10.66
N VAL A 9 12.20 0.61 -9.71
CA VAL A 9 11.11 0.75 -8.74
C VAL A 9 11.55 1.74 -7.66
N GLU A 10 10.95 2.93 -7.65
CA GLU A 10 11.34 3.96 -6.67
C GLU A 10 10.88 3.63 -5.24
N LYS A 11 9.64 3.13 -5.12
CA LYS A 11 9.01 2.73 -3.86
C LYS A 11 7.80 1.84 -4.13
N VAL A 12 7.41 1.08 -3.12
CA VAL A 12 6.16 0.33 -3.09
C VAL A 12 5.43 0.71 -1.82
N VAL A 13 4.17 1.15 -1.96
CA VAL A 13 3.32 1.49 -0.82
C VAL A 13 2.32 0.38 -0.65
N VAL A 14 2.34 -0.26 0.52
CA VAL A 14 1.37 -1.28 0.92
C VAL A 14 0.45 -0.61 1.92
N ASN A 15 -0.85 -0.55 1.62
CA ASN A 15 -1.83 0.09 2.50
C ASN A 15 -3.05 -0.80 2.71
N ILE A 16 -3.60 -0.74 3.91
CA ILE A 16 -4.86 -1.38 4.28
C ILE A 16 -5.82 -0.29 4.74
N GLY A 17 -6.93 -0.12 4.02
CA GLY A 17 -8.04 0.75 4.44
C GLY A 17 -9.03 -0.06 5.27
N VAL A 18 -9.01 0.10 6.59
CA VAL A 18 -9.89 -0.64 7.50
C VAL A 18 -11.26 0.03 7.62
N GLY A 19 -11.28 1.37 7.55
CA GLY A 19 -12.52 2.16 7.58
C GLY A 19 -13.07 2.43 8.99
N GLU A 20 -12.47 1.86 10.01
CA GLU A 20 -12.81 2.09 11.41
C GLU A 20 -11.56 2.08 12.31
N ALA A 21 -11.67 2.75 13.45
CA ALA A 21 -10.63 2.76 14.47
C ALA A 21 -10.80 1.58 15.45
N GLY A 22 -9.79 1.35 16.29
CA GLY A 22 -9.83 0.38 17.38
C GLY A 22 -9.15 -0.95 17.03
N GLU A 23 -9.69 -2.06 17.51
CA GLU A 23 -8.99 -3.35 17.49
C GLU A 23 -8.68 -3.86 16.07
N ARG A 24 -9.57 -3.61 15.11
CA ARG A 24 -9.35 -4.02 13.71
C ARG A 24 -8.19 -3.27 13.06
N LEU A 25 -7.99 -2.00 13.40
CA LEU A 25 -6.83 -1.23 12.94
C LEU A 25 -5.52 -1.81 13.51
N VAL A 26 -5.49 -2.10 14.80
CA VAL A 26 -4.32 -2.72 15.47
C VAL A 26 -4.00 -4.09 14.87
N LYS A 27 -5.02 -4.88 14.52
CA LYS A 27 -4.83 -6.17 13.81
C LYS A 27 -4.24 -5.95 12.41
N ALA A 28 -4.75 -4.99 11.66
CA ALA A 28 -4.23 -4.67 10.32
C ALA A 28 -2.78 -4.20 10.37
N GLU A 29 -2.40 -3.40 11.36
CA GLU A 29 -1.01 -2.99 11.58
C GLU A 29 -0.10 -4.18 11.85
N LYS A 30 -0.49 -5.08 12.74
CA LYS A 30 0.27 -6.32 13.01
C LYS A 30 0.44 -7.16 11.75
N VAL A 31 -0.59 -7.26 10.91
CA VAL A 31 -0.49 -7.98 9.63
C VAL A 31 0.51 -7.31 8.70
N LEU A 32 0.46 -5.98 8.56
CA LEU A 32 1.45 -5.26 7.74
C LEU A 32 2.87 -5.44 8.27
N GLU A 33 3.06 -5.38 9.59
CA GLU A 33 4.36 -5.60 10.21
C GLU A 33 4.88 -7.01 9.96
N MET A 34 4.04 -8.05 10.11
CA MET A 34 4.42 -9.43 9.80
C MET A 34 4.76 -9.66 8.32
N VAL A 35 4.01 -9.01 7.42
CA VAL A 35 4.18 -9.20 5.97
C VAL A 35 5.39 -8.42 5.43
N THR A 36 5.63 -7.21 5.94
CA THR A 36 6.65 -6.30 5.40
C THR A 36 7.91 -6.21 6.25
N GLY A 37 7.87 -6.66 7.50
CA GLY A 37 8.97 -6.52 8.46
C GLY A 37 9.23 -5.09 8.92
N GLN A 38 8.36 -4.13 8.57
CA GLN A 38 8.51 -2.72 8.90
C GLN A 38 7.32 -2.21 9.70
N LYS A 39 7.59 -1.22 10.57
CA LYS A 39 6.55 -0.58 11.37
C LYS A 39 5.60 0.24 10.48
N PRO A 40 4.29 -0.06 10.48
CA PRO A 40 3.31 0.70 9.72
C PRO A 40 3.06 2.08 10.32
N VAL A 41 2.58 2.99 9.46
CA VAL A 41 2.13 4.33 9.84
C VAL A 41 0.62 4.40 9.67
N GLU A 42 -0.08 4.87 10.71
CA GLU A 42 -1.51 5.14 10.68
C GLU A 42 -1.88 6.24 9.69
N THR A 43 -2.96 6.04 8.95
CA THR A 43 -3.55 7.04 8.06
C THR A 43 -4.74 7.69 8.74
N ILE A 44 -4.66 9.01 8.87
CA ILE A 44 -5.66 9.83 9.55
C ILE A 44 -6.66 10.39 8.53
N SER A 45 -7.94 10.44 8.92
CA SER A 45 -8.98 11.06 8.12
C SER A 45 -8.80 12.57 7.98
N LYS A 46 -8.90 13.06 6.74
CA LYS A 46 -8.90 14.49 6.41
C LYS A 46 -10.32 15.09 6.32
N THR A 47 -11.34 14.25 6.18
CA THR A 47 -12.72 14.68 5.89
C THR A 47 -13.73 13.94 6.78
N VAL A 48 -14.89 14.55 7.01
CA VAL A 48 -16.01 13.86 7.67
C VAL A 48 -16.84 13.13 6.62
N ASN A 49 -17.17 11.88 6.89
CA ASN A 49 -18.16 11.14 6.10
C ASN A 49 -19.15 10.47 7.06
N ARG A 50 -20.42 10.89 7.02
CA ARG A 50 -21.45 10.41 7.94
C ARG A 50 -21.87 8.97 7.63
N ASP A 51 -21.92 8.59 6.36
CA ASP A 51 -22.34 7.24 5.93
C ASP A 51 -21.35 6.17 6.41
N LEU A 52 -20.07 6.53 6.46
CA LEU A 52 -18.99 5.67 6.97
C LEU A 52 -18.69 5.88 8.47
N GLY A 53 -19.41 6.78 9.14
CA GLY A 53 -19.15 7.11 10.56
C GLY A 53 -17.79 7.78 10.83
N ILE A 54 -17.15 8.33 9.81
CA ILE A 54 -15.78 8.87 9.85
C ILE A 54 -15.79 10.32 10.33
N ARG A 55 -14.93 10.63 11.30
CA ARG A 55 -14.65 11.99 11.81
C ARG A 55 -13.28 12.47 11.35
N VAL A 56 -13.06 13.78 11.28
CA VAL A 56 -11.73 14.36 11.01
C VAL A 56 -10.78 13.98 12.14
N GLY A 57 -9.54 13.63 11.81
CA GLY A 57 -8.54 13.28 12.81
C GLY A 57 -8.63 11.84 13.31
N MET A 58 -9.61 11.07 12.85
CA MET A 58 -9.77 9.66 13.23
C MET A 58 -8.78 8.77 12.42
N PRO A 59 -8.10 7.81 13.06
CA PRO A 59 -7.29 6.83 12.33
C PRO A 59 -8.21 5.81 11.64
N LEU A 60 -7.94 5.53 10.35
CA LEU A 60 -8.82 4.72 9.48
C LEU A 60 -8.12 3.54 8.81
N GLY A 61 -6.80 3.52 8.84
CA GLY A 61 -6.02 2.56 8.07
C GLY A 61 -4.56 2.70 8.40
N CYS A 62 -3.77 1.85 7.77
CA CYS A 62 -2.33 1.78 8.00
C CYS A 62 -1.61 1.56 6.67
N LYS A 63 -0.38 2.05 6.58
CA LYS A 63 0.45 1.88 5.39
C LYS A 63 1.93 1.71 5.74
N VAL A 64 2.64 1.02 4.86
CA VAL A 64 4.10 0.87 4.88
C VAL A 64 4.64 1.31 3.53
N THR A 65 5.79 1.98 3.51
CA THR A 65 6.49 2.35 2.27
C THR A 65 7.82 1.61 2.22
N LEU A 66 7.93 0.68 1.28
CA LEU A 66 9.15 -0.08 1.01
C LEU A 66 9.95 0.61 -0.08
N ARG A 67 11.28 0.56 0.01
CA ARG A 67 12.22 1.14 -0.96
C ARG A 67 13.43 0.22 -1.16
N GLY A 68 14.12 0.39 -2.29
CA GLY A 68 15.29 -0.41 -2.64
C GLY A 68 14.94 -1.89 -2.84
N GLU A 69 15.85 -2.78 -2.46
CA GLU A 69 15.73 -4.23 -2.66
C GLU A 69 14.46 -4.83 -2.04
N THR A 70 14.09 -4.38 -0.83
CA THR A 70 12.86 -4.83 -0.16
C THR A 70 11.60 -4.57 -0.97
N ALA A 71 11.56 -3.48 -1.73
CA ALA A 71 10.42 -3.13 -2.59
C ALA A 71 10.35 -4.04 -3.81
N GLU A 72 11.50 -4.32 -4.44
CA GLU A 72 11.58 -5.21 -5.61
C GLU A 72 11.16 -6.64 -5.27
N ASP A 73 11.62 -7.15 -4.14
CA ASP A 73 11.26 -8.49 -3.68
C ASP A 73 9.79 -8.58 -3.28
N PHE A 74 9.25 -7.53 -2.65
CA PHE A 74 7.84 -7.46 -2.33
C PHE A 74 6.97 -7.49 -3.61
N VAL A 75 7.33 -6.74 -4.65
CA VAL A 75 6.60 -6.73 -5.92
C VAL A 75 6.64 -8.10 -6.59
N LYS A 76 7.80 -8.78 -6.60
CA LYS A 76 7.90 -10.15 -7.14
C LYS A 76 6.97 -11.11 -6.42
N ARG A 77 6.92 -11.06 -5.08
CA ARG A 77 6.02 -11.89 -4.26
C ARG A 77 4.55 -11.55 -4.50
N ALA A 78 4.21 -10.26 -4.52
CA ALA A 78 2.84 -9.79 -4.74
C ALA A 78 2.30 -10.16 -6.13
N LEU A 79 3.12 -10.01 -7.18
CA LEU A 79 2.75 -10.42 -8.53
C LEU A 79 2.59 -11.94 -8.65
N SER A 80 3.38 -12.71 -7.90
CA SER A 80 3.24 -14.17 -7.86
C SER A 80 1.85 -14.59 -7.35
N ILE A 81 1.30 -13.89 -6.36
CA ILE A 81 -0.05 -14.15 -5.83
C ILE A 81 -1.13 -13.90 -6.88
N ARG A 82 -0.90 -12.93 -7.77
CA ARG A 82 -1.80 -12.57 -8.87
C ARG A 82 -1.56 -13.35 -10.16
N GLU A 83 -0.82 -14.46 -10.11
CA GLU A 83 -0.41 -15.24 -11.30
C GLU A 83 0.30 -14.40 -12.37
N ARG A 84 0.96 -13.30 -11.95
CA ARG A 84 1.60 -12.31 -12.82
C ARG A 84 0.63 -11.65 -13.81
N ARG A 85 -0.66 -11.62 -13.49
CA ARG A 85 -1.71 -10.97 -14.29
C ARG A 85 -2.18 -9.69 -13.63
N VAL A 86 -1.97 -8.58 -14.33
CA VAL A 86 -2.46 -7.26 -13.92
C VAL A 86 -3.22 -6.65 -15.09
N PRO A 87 -4.47 -6.19 -14.90
CA PRO A 87 -5.25 -5.61 -15.96
C PRO A 87 -4.69 -4.25 -16.38
N VAL A 88 -4.91 -3.86 -17.63
CA VAL A 88 -4.34 -2.62 -18.19
C VAL A 88 -4.83 -1.36 -17.45
N TYR A 89 -6.06 -1.38 -16.93
CA TYR A 89 -6.61 -0.24 -16.17
C TYR A 89 -5.91 0.03 -14.82
N SER A 90 -5.10 -0.92 -14.34
CA SER A 90 -4.31 -0.76 -13.11
C SER A 90 -3.08 0.14 -13.31
N PHE A 91 -2.75 0.48 -14.56
CA PHE A 91 -1.63 1.35 -14.89
C PHE A 91 -2.12 2.79 -15.10
N ASP A 92 -1.40 3.75 -14.52
CA ASP A 92 -1.68 5.16 -14.72
C ASP A 92 -0.92 5.74 -15.93
N LYS A 93 -1.15 7.02 -16.23
CA LYS A 93 -0.50 7.71 -17.35
C LYS A 93 0.98 8.01 -17.11
N GLU A 94 1.44 7.94 -15.87
CA GLU A 94 2.82 8.21 -15.48
C GLU A 94 3.68 6.93 -15.46
N GLY A 95 3.06 5.76 -15.67
CA GLY A 95 3.71 4.46 -15.70
C GLY A 95 3.78 3.78 -14.33
N ASN A 96 3.05 4.26 -13.33
CA ASN A 96 2.87 3.56 -12.06
C ASN A 96 1.75 2.53 -12.18
N MET A 97 1.70 1.61 -11.22
CA MET A 97 0.67 0.57 -11.16
C MET A 97 0.08 0.44 -9.75
N SER A 98 -1.20 0.08 -9.68
CA SER A 98 -1.89 -0.25 -8.43
C SER A 98 -2.86 -1.42 -8.64
N PHE A 99 -2.82 -2.40 -7.73
CA PHE A 99 -3.70 -3.55 -7.74
C PHE A 99 -4.06 -3.99 -6.33
N GLY A 100 -5.23 -4.60 -6.19
CA GLY A 100 -5.65 -5.28 -4.96
C GLY A 100 -5.10 -6.70 -4.88
N ILE A 101 -4.77 -7.12 -3.66
CA ILE A 101 -4.45 -8.50 -3.30
C ILE A 101 -5.66 -9.07 -2.57
#